data_AF-A0A1E7YZL1-F1
#
_entry.id   AF-A0A1E7YZL1-F1
#
_cell.length_a   1.000
_cell.length_b   1.000
_cell.length_c   1.000
_cell.angle_alpha   90.00
_cell.angle_beta   90.00
_cell.angle_gamma   90.00
#
_symmetry.space_group_name_H-M   'P 1'
#
loop_
_entity.id
_entity.type
_entity.pdbx_description
1 polymer ?
#
loop_
_entity_poly.entity_id
_entity_poly.type
_entity_poly.pdbx_seq_one_letter_code
_entity_poly.pdbx_strand_id
1 'polypeptide(L)'
;MATISPRYDDQNIRIGWQVRIRKRGFPQQVRTFRTKAEAEAWARSIEAEMDRGVWQDRSEAERTTVGELLDRYAREVLADKKHCTPELSRLKTLDDAFGRVAVARLTSSAIASFRDKRLRDEGRGGKPVSGQTVKHEIGLLHRVLKKAEREWGIALPMGLPTEKVQAPKLPQGRDRRLQGNEEERLLAACARARNPWLLPLTRFAIETAMRAGEMLETKGTADPETGERPIQTTGLLWKHVDLKKRTATLPMTKNGTARVVPLSSVAVEILRGLPRSMDGRVFGTTYEAIHLSFTRACKRAGIEDLRFHDLRHEATSRLFERGLNPMQVAAITGHKTLQMLKRYTHLRAEDLARLLG
;
A
#
# COMPACT_ATOMS: atom_id res chain seq x y z
N MET A 1 17.23 36.24 -28.43
CA MET A 1 18.49 36.93 -28.09
C MET A 1 18.35 37.45 -26.67
N ALA A 2 19.27 37.07 -25.80
CA ALA A 2 19.28 37.47 -24.40
C ALA A 2 19.63 38.96 -24.24
N THR A 3 18.84 39.69 -23.45
CA THR A 3 19.14 41.05 -23.02
C THR A 3 19.61 41.01 -21.57
N ILE A 4 20.79 41.57 -21.29
CA ILE A 4 21.35 41.65 -19.94
C ILE A 4 21.39 43.13 -19.53
N SER A 5 20.68 43.48 -18.46
CA SER A 5 20.56 44.87 -17.99
C SER A 5 20.96 44.96 -16.52
N PRO A 6 21.73 45.99 -16.11
CA PRO A 6 22.00 46.22 -14.69
C PRO A 6 20.69 46.60 -13.96
N ARG A 7 20.54 46.15 -12.72
CA ARG A 7 19.51 46.64 -11.79
C ARG A 7 20.14 47.59 -10.78
N TYR A 8 19.39 48.63 -10.46
CA TYR A 8 19.72 49.63 -9.45
C TYR A 8 18.63 49.62 -8.37
N ASP A 9 18.99 50.00 -7.15
CA ASP A 9 18.02 50.32 -6.09
C ASP A 9 17.56 51.78 -6.19
N ASP A 10 16.72 52.21 -5.24
CA ASP A 10 16.17 53.56 -5.16
C ASP A 10 17.25 54.63 -4.91
N GLN A 11 18.45 54.23 -4.47
CA GLN A 11 19.62 55.08 -4.28
C GLN A 11 20.58 55.04 -5.48
N ASN A 12 20.15 54.44 -6.60
CA ASN A 12 20.92 54.27 -7.83
C ASN A 12 22.19 53.42 -7.66
N ILE A 13 22.24 52.54 -6.66
CA ILE A 13 23.33 51.60 -6.43
C ILE A 13 23.03 50.30 -7.18
N ARG A 14 24.02 49.77 -7.93
CA ARG A 14 23.84 48.55 -8.71
C ARG A 14 23.71 47.32 -7.80
N ILE A 15 22.49 46.82 -7.66
CA ILE A 15 22.16 45.64 -6.83
C ILE A 15 22.29 44.30 -7.56
N GLY A 16 22.45 44.30 -8.89
CA GLY A 16 22.69 43.08 -9.67
C GLY A 16 22.48 43.24 -11.16
N TRP A 17 22.31 42.10 -11.84
CA TRP A 17 22.12 42.00 -13.29
C TRP A 17 20.86 41.18 -13.58
N GLN A 18 19.94 41.71 -14.39
CA GLN A 18 18.77 41.00 -14.87
C GLN A 18 19.02 40.50 -16.30
N VAL A 19 18.74 39.22 -16.54
CA VAL A 19 18.73 38.61 -17.87
C VAL A 19 17.29 38.41 -18.30
N ARG A 20 16.97 38.77 -19.56
CA ARG A 20 15.71 38.43 -20.24
C ARG A 20 16.01 37.72 -21.54
N ILE A 21 15.50 36.51 -21.72
CA ILE A 21 15.65 35.73 -22.95
C ILE A 21 14.30 35.68 -23.66
N ARG A 22 14.27 36.23 -24.88
CA ARG A 22 13.12 36.15 -25.79
C ARG A 22 13.53 35.37 -27.03
N LYS A 23 12.85 34.26 -27.29
CA LYS A 23 13.05 33.39 -28.45
C LYS A 23 11.71 32.87 -28.94
N ARG A 24 11.47 32.94 -30.26
CA ARG A 24 10.21 32.49 -30.87
C ARG A 24 10.00 31.01 -30.57
N GLY A 25 8.79 30.64 -30.13
CA GLY A 25 8.45 29.25 -29.77
C GLY A 25 8.80 28.84 -28.33
N PHE A 26 9.42 29.72 -27.54
CA PHE A 26 9.74 29.47 -26.13
C PHE A 26 9.15 30.56 -25.22
N PRO A 27 8.75 30.24 -23.98
CA PRO A 27 8.28 31.24 -23.03
C PRO A 27 9.44 32.17 -22.61
N GLN A 28 9.11 33.43 -22.33
CA GLN A 28 10.10 34.42 -21.91
C GLN A 28 10.74 34.00 -20.57
N GLN A 29 12.07 33.90 -20.55
CA GLN A 29 12.82 33.58 -19.33
C GLN A 29 13.42 34.86 -18.73
N VAL A 30 13.23 35.05 -17.41
CA VAL A 30 13.77 36.20 -16.69
C VAL A 30 14.42 35.73 -15.40
N ARG A 31 15.69 36.09 -15.18
CA ARG A 31 16.41 35.76 -13.95
C ARG A 31 17.37 36.87 -13.55
N THR A 32 17.66 36.97 -12.25
CA THR A 32 18.53 38.03 -11.70
C THR A 32 19.75 37.39 -11.02
N PHE A 33 20.92 37.98 -11.21
CA PHE A 33 22.22 37.50 -10.73
C PHE A 33 22.98 38.61 -10.02
N ARG A 34 23.94 38.24 -9.16
CA ARG A 34 24.80 39.22 -8.48
C ARG A 34 25.88 39.75 -9.41
N THR A 35 26.46 38.89 -10.25
CA THR A 35 27.55 39.26 -11.16
C THR A 35 27.11 39.20 -12.63
N LYS A 36 27.77 40.00 -13.47
CA LYS A 36 27.52 40.00 -14.93
C LYS A 36 27.94 38.67 -15.56
N ALA A 37 29.04 38.10 -15.08
CA ALA A 37 29.58 36.84 -15.57
C ALA A 37 28.60 35.67 -15.35
N GLU A 38 27.96 35.58 -14.17
CA GLU A 38 26.90 34.60 -13.90
C GLU A 38 25.70 34.80 -14.83
N ALA A 39 25.29 36.05 -15.04
CA ALA A 39 24.20 36.41 -15.94
C ALA A 39 24.47 35.96 -17.39
N GLU A 40 25.68 36.22 -17.90
CA GLU A 40 26.11 35.82 -19.24
C GLU A 40 26.27 34.30 -19.38
N ALA A 41 26.78 33.61 -18.36
CA ALA A 41 26.90 32.16 -18.36
C ALA A 41 25.52 31.47 -18.38
N TRP A 42 24.59 31.94 -17.54
CA TRP A 42 23.22 31.42 -17.53
C TRP A 42 22.49 31.70 -18.85
N ALA A 43 22.62 32.92 -19.40
CA ALA A 43 22.01 33.28 -20.67
C ALA A 43 22.45 32.33 -21.80
N ARG A 44 23.77 32.09 -21.91
CA ARG A 44 24.34 31.18 -22.91
C ARG A 44 23.87 29.74 -22.73
N SER A 45 23.80 29.24 -21.49
CA SER A 45 23.32 27.88 -21.21
C SER A 45 21.88 27.69 -21.67
N ILE A 46 20.99 28.62 -21.34
CA ILE A 46 19.58 28.53 -21.68
C ILE A 46 19.36 28.68 -23.20
N GLU A 47 20.02 29.63 -23.85
CA GLU A 47 19.93 29.76 -25.31
C GLU A 47 20.43 28.49 -26.02
N ALA A 48 21.54 27.90 -25.56
CA ALA A 48 22.06 26.64 -26.09
C ALA A 48 21.16 25.42 -25.82
N GLU A 49 20.46 25.36 -24.69
CA GLU A 49 19.44 24.34 -24.42
C GLU A 49 18.24 24.51 -25.37
N MET A 50 17.80 25.76 -25.61
CA MET A 50 16.69 26.07 -26.52
C MET A 50 17.07 25.77 -27.98
N ASP A 51 18.30 26.09 -28.40
CA ASP A 51 18.82 25.77 -29.74
C ASP A 51 18.86 24.25 -29.99
N ARG A 52 19.27 23.48 -28.98
CA ARG A 52 19.31 22.01 -29.05
C ARG A 52 17.95 21.34 -28.92
N GLY A 53 16.87 22.10 -28.66
CA GLY A 53 15.53 21.56 -28.45
C GLY A 53 15.38 20.71 -27.18
N VAL A 54 16.33 20.78 -26.24
CA VAL A 54 16.31 20.01 -24.98
C VAL A 54 15.86 20.86 -23.78
N TRP A 55 15.58 22.13 -24.01
CA TRP A 55 15.13 23.05 -22.97
C TRP A 55 13.77 22.61 -22.41
N GLN A 56 13.70 22.56 -21.09
CA GLN A 56 12.46 22.35 -20.34
C GLN A 56 12.26 23.52 -19.38
N ASP A 57 11.03 24.00 -19.25
CA ASP A 57 10.72 25.05 -18.29
C ASP A 57 10.84 24.51 -16.86
N ARG A 58 11.85 24.98 -16.13
CA ARG A 58 12.09 24.59 -14.73
C ARG A 58 11.42 25.52 -13.74
N SER A 59 10.85 26.63 -14.21
CA SER A 59 10.30 27.69 -13.35
C SER A 59 9.20 27.14 -12.45
N GLU A 60 8.33 26.28 -12.99
CA GLU A 60 7.27 25.66 -12.21
C GLU A 60 7.84 24.73 -11.13
N ALA A 61 8.81 23.88 -11.46
CA ALA A 61 9.46 23.00 -10.49
C ALA A 61 10.28 23.76 -9.42
N GLU A 62 10.81 24.95 -9.73
CA GLU A 62 11.50 25.81 -8.77
C GLU A 62 10.54 26.53 -7.82
N ARG A 63 9.31 26.84 -8.28
CA ARG A 63 8.29 27.55 -7.50
C ARG A 63 7.40 26.60 -6.70
N THR A 64 7.10 25.44 -7.25
CA THR A 64 6.25 24.44 -6.59
C THR A 64 7.06 23.64 -5.58
N THR A 65 6.49 23.51 -4.38
CA THR A 65 7.01 22.69 -3.30
C THR A 65 6.48 21.26 -3.37
N VAL A 66 7.17 20.32 -2.75
CA VAL A 66 6.68 18.95 -2.64
C VAL A 66 5.37 18.92 -1.85
N GLY A 67 5.18 19.74 -0.82
CA GLY A 67 3.94 19.82 -0.04
C GLY A 67 2.73 20.15 -0.90
N GLU A 68 2.86 21.17 -1.77
CA GLU A 68 1.81 21.52 -2.74
C GLU A 68 1.45 20.36 -3.68
N LEU A 69 2.44 19.57 -4.11
CA LEU A 69 2.17 18.37 -4.91
C LEU A 69 1.43 17.28 -4.13
N LEU A 70 1.81 17.07 -2.86
CA LEU A 70 1.17 16.08 -1.99
C LEU A 70 -0.29 16.46 -1.73
N ASP A 71 -0.55 17.73 -1.44
CA ASP A 71 -1.90 18.27 -1.23
C ASP A 71 -2.76 18.17 -2.49
N ARG A 72 -2.19 18.55 -3.64
CA ARG A 72 -2.86 18.40 -4.94
C ARG A 72 -3.19 16.94 -5.24
N TYR A 73 -2.25 16.03 -4.97
CA TYR A 73 -2.47 14.58 -5.15
C TYR A 73 -3.58 14.06 -4.21
N ALA A 74 -3.62 14.54 -2.97
CA ALA A 74 -4.68 14.18 -2.03
C ALA A 74 -6.07 14.60 -2.56
N ARG A 75 -6.19 15.84 -3.05
CA ARG A 75 -7.46 16.37 -3.57
C ARG A 75 -7.89 15.75 -4.90
N GLU A 76 -6.98 15.59 -5.86
CA GLU A 76 -7.33 15.18 -7.22
C GLU A 76 -7.32 13.66 -7.43
N VAL A 77 -6.53 12.91 -6.66
CA VAL A 77 -6.32 11.47 -6.91
C VAL A 77 -6.85 10.61 -5.77
N LEU A 78 -6.78 11.08 -4.53
CA LEU A 78 -7.24 10.30 -3.38
C LEU A 78 -8.69 10.57 -2.99
N ALA A 79 -9.28 11.70 -3.39
CA ALA A 79 -10.67 12.04 -3.07
C ALA A 79 -11.66 10.98 -3.56
N ASP A 80 -11.51 10.50 -4.80
CA ASP A 80 -12.40 9.49 -5.39
C ASP A 80 -12.10 8.05 -4.94
N LYS A 81 -11.03 7.86 -4.16
CA LYS A 81 -10.58 6.52 -3.79
C LYS A 81 -11.32 6.07 -2.53
N LYS A 82 -12.18 5.04 -2.68
CA LYS A 82 -12.92 4.36 -1.59
C LYS A 82 -12.11 4.13 -0.31
N HIS A 83 -10.80 3.87 -0.42
CA HIS A 83 -9.90 3.66 0.71
C HIS A 83 -8.58 4.41 0.50
N CYS A 84 -8.41 5.56 1.14
CA CYS A 84 -7.22 6.40 1.01
C CYS A 84 -6.51 6.71 2.34
N THR A 85 -7.04 6.32 3.50
CA THR A 85 -6.43 6.68 4.81
C THR A 85 -4.96 6.25 4.95
N PRO A 86 -4.55 5.03 4.55
CA PRO A 86 -3.14 4.66 4.61
C PRO A 86 -2.26 5.57 3.73
N GLU A 87 -2.77 6.01 2.59
CA GLU A 87 -2.10 6.97 1.71
C GLU A 87 -2.04 8.36 2.34
N LEU A 88 -3.13 8.88 2.91
CA LEU A 88 -3.16 10.18 3.59
C LEU A 88 -2.15 10.24 4.75
N SER A 89 -2.09 9.18 5.57
CA SER A 89 -1.09 9.10 6.66
C SER A 89 0.34 9.14 6.12
N ARG A 90 0.60 8.55 4.95
CA ARG A 90 1.93 8.59 4.32
C ARG A 90 2.21 9.94 3.67
N LEU A 91 1.21 10.59 3.08
CA LEU A 91 1.35 11.96 2.57
C LEU A 91 1.78 12.89 3.69
N LYS A 92 1.16 12.80 4.88
CA LYS A 92 1.59 13.58 6.05
C LYS A 92 3.05 13.32 6.43
N THR A 93 3.47 12.05 6.50
CA THR A 93 4.89 11.72 6.77
C THR A 93 5.84 12.27 5.71
N LEU A 94 5.43 12.28 4.43
CA LEU A 94 6.23 12.85 3.35
C LEU A 94 6.24 14.38 3.40
N ASP A 95 5.14 15.01 3.79
CA ASP A 95 5.02 16.45 3.96
C ASP A 95 5.88 16.94 5.13
N ASP A 96 5.86 16.24 6.26
CA ASP A 96 6.75 16.51 7.41
C ASP A 96 8.23 16.45 7.01
N ALA A 97 8.59 15.60 6.04
CA ALA A 97 9.96 15.41 5.58
C ALA A 97 10.38 16.36 4.45
N PHE A 98 9.50 16.64 3.50
CA PHE A 98 9.83 17.30 2.23
C PHE A 98 8.91 18.47 1.87
N GLY A 99 7.86 18.74 2.65
CA GLY A 99 6.79 19.68 2.29
C GLY A 99 7.29 21.05 1.87
N ARG A 100 8.35 21.55 2.53
CA ARG A 100 8.98 22.86 2.26
C ARG A 100 10.05 22.84 1.16
N VAL A 101 10.38 21.68 0.61
CA VAL A 101 11.42 21.51 -0.40
C VAL A 101 10.81 21.81 -1.78
N ALA A 102 11.43 22.72 -2.53
CA ALA A 102 11.07 22.93 -3.94
C ALA A 102 11.29 21.64 -4.74
N VAL A 103 10.39 21.31 -5.66
CA VAL A 103 10.45 20.07 -6.45
C VAL A 103 11.79 19.95 -7.19
N ALA A 104 12.28 21.06 -7.76
CA ALA A 104 13.57 21.12 -8.43
C ALA A 104 14.78 20.83 -7.52
N ARG A 105 14.63 20.94 -6.19
CA ARG A 105 15.68 20.70 -5.20
C ARG A 105 15.58 19.32 -4.53
N LEU A 106 14.54 18.54 -4.84
CA LEU A 106 14.39 17.20 -4.30
C LEU A 106 15.40 16.25 -4.95
N THR A 107 16.38 15.79 -4.17
CA THR A 107 17.44 14.90 -4.66
C THR A 107 17.23 13.45 -4.22
N SER A 108 17.82 12.51 -4.95
CA SER A 108 17.87 11.10 -4.54
C SER A 108 18.60 10.90 -3.21
N SER A 109 19.63 11.70 -2.93
CA SER A 109 20.37 11.68 -1.65
C SER A 109 19.50 12.08 -0.46
N ALA A 110 18.65 13.11 -0.61
CA ALA A 110 17.69 13.50 0.43
C ALA A 110 16.67 12.38 0.71
N ILE A 111 16.20 11.70 -0.35
CA ILE A 111 15.26 10.57 -0.21
C ILE A 111 15.94 9.34 0.43
N ALA A 112 17.21 9.06 0.10
CA ALA A 112 17.99 8.00 0.75
C ALA A 112 18.22 8.32 2.24
N SER A 113 18.55 9.56 2.56
CA SER A 113 18.69 10.02 3.95
C SER A 113 17.38 9.87 4.73
N PHE A 114 16.25 10.23 4.11
CA PHE A 114 14.92 9.98 4.67
C PHE A 114 14.68 8.50 4.91
N ARG A 115 14.93 7.62 3.93
CA ARG A 115 14.79 6.15 4.09
C ARG A 115 15.56 5.65 5.30
N ASP A 116 16.83 6.03 5.44
CA ASP A 116 17.73 5.53 6.48
C ASP A 116 17.41 6.09 7.87
N LYS A 117 16.92 7.34 7.94
CA LYS A 117 16.33 7.90 9.16
C LYS A 117 15.04 7.15 9.50
N ARG A 118 14.13 7.01 8.55
CA ARG A 118 12.80 6.42 8.76
C ARG A 118 12.86 4.98 9.23
N LEU A 119 13.82 4.19 8.75
CA LEU A 119 14.06 2.82 9.21
C LEU A 119 14.54 2.74 10.67
N ARG A 120 15.10 3.83 11.22
CA ARG A 120 15.53 3.93 12.62
C ARG A 120 14.47 4.55 13.53
N ASP A 121 13.51 5.29 12.97
CA ASP A 121 12.40 5.86 13.73
C ASP A 121 11.60 4.76 14.44
N GLU A 122 11.07 5.11 15.61
CA GLU A 122 10.13 4.26 16.33
C GLU A 122 8.78 4.22 15.61
N GLY A 123 8.37 3.01 15.25
CA GLY A 123 7.04 2.69 14.75
C GLY A 123 6.09 2.27 15.88
N ARG A 124 4.99 1.62 15.49
CA ARG A 124 3.99 1.14 16.46
C ARG A 124 4.59 0.11 17.42
N GLY A 125 4.34 0.31 18.71
CA GLY A 125 4.73 -0.61 19.77
C GLY A 125 6.24 -0.59 20.07
N GLY A 126 6.91 0.55 19.87
CA GLY A 126 8.33 0.75 20.19
C GLY A 126 9.29 0.00 19.26
N LYS A 127 8.80 -0.56 18.15
CA LYS A 127 9.62 -1.28 17.17
C LYS A 127 10.02 -0.35 16.03
N PRO A 128 11.22 -0.49 15.44
CA PRO A 128 11.61 0.27 14.26
C PRO A 128 10.58 0.15 13.13
N VAL A 129 10.41 1.23 12.35
CA VAL A 129 9.50 1.23 11.19
C VAL A 129 9.94 0.16 10.17
N SER A 130 8.99 -0.69 9.75
CA SER A 130 9.29 -1.77 8.81
C SER A 130 9.71 -1.25 7.43
N GLY A 131 10.62 -1.95 6.77
CA GLY A 131 11.02 -1.64 5.39
C GLY A 131 9.86 -1.61 4.39
N GLN A 132 8.81 -2.41 4.63
CA GLN A 132 7.59 -2.37 3.81
C GLN A 132 6.85 -1.01 3.93
N THR A 133 6.83 -0.42 5.12
CA THR A 133 6.23 0.91 5.35
C THR A 133 6.99 1.97 4.57
N VAL A 134 8.32 2.01 4.72
CA VAL A 134 9.19 2.97 4.02
C VAL A 134 9.10 2.81 2.50
N LYS A 135 9.04 1.56 2.00
CA LYS A 135 8.82 1.29 0.58
C LYS A 135 7.49 1.88 0.08
N HIS A 136 6.42 1.79 0.86
CA HIS A 136 5.12 2.38 0.48
C HIS A 136 5.13 3.90 0.51
N GLU A 137 5.87 4.53 1.44
CA GLU A 137 6.05 5.99 1.50
C GLU A 137 6.81 6.48 0.25
N ILE A 138 7.97 5.89 -0.05
CA ILE A 138 8.76 6.25 -1.24
C ILE A 138 7.98 5.95 -2.52
N GLY A 139 7.26 4.82 -2.58
CA GLY A 139 6.42 4.48 -3.72
C GLY A 139 5.23 5.44 -3.92
N LEU A 140 4.70 6.03 -2.85
CA LEU A 140 3.69 7.08 -2.95
C LEU A 140 4.30 8.37 -3.50
N LEU A 141 5.45 8.79 -2.97
CA LEU A 141 6.20 9.94 -3.49
C LEU A 141 6.51 9.79 -4.98
N HIS A 142 6.95 8.59 -5.40
CA HIS A 142 7.20 8.30 -6.81
C HIS A 142 5.96 8.53 -7.68
N ARG A 143 4.78 8.05 -7.24
CA ARG A 143 3.52 8.26 -7.98
C ARG A 143 3.12 9.73 -8.06
N VAL A 144 3.33 10.49 -6.99
CA VAL A 144 3.06 11.94 -6.95
C VAL A 144 3.94 12.66 -7.96
N LEU A 145 5.27 12.45 -7.92
CA LEU A 145 6.21 13.09 -8.84
C LEU A 145 5.95 12.68 -10.30
N LYS A 146 5.60 11.42 -10.54
CA LYS A 146 5.26 10.92 -11.88
C LYS A 146 3.97 11.52 -12.43
N LYS A 147 2.96 11.75 -11.56
CA LYS A 147 1.74 12.48 -11.92
C LYS A 147 2.05 13.95 -12.25
N ALA A 148 2.91 14.57 -11.45
CA ALA A 148 3.34 15.94 -11.64
C ALA A 148 4.04 16.17 -12.99
N GLU A 149 4.97 15.28 -13.33
CA GLU A 149 5.69 15.30 -14.61
C GLU A 149 4.75 15.08 -15.81
N ARG A 150 3.85 14.09 -15.73
CA ARG A 150 3.05 13.65 -16.88
C ARG A 150 1.79 14.47 -17.14
N GLU A 151 1.16 14.97 -16.08
CA GLU A 151 -0.19 15.52 -16.17
C GLU A 151 -0.31 16.94 -15.60
N TRP A 152 0.61 17.36 -14.73
CA TRP A 152 0.61 18.72 -14.19
C TRP A 152 1.64 19.64 -14.88
N GLY A 153 2.39 19.12 -15.86
CA GLY A 153 3.36 19.91 -16.63
C GLY A 153 4.58 20.35 -15.83
N ILE A 154 4.87 19.71 -14.69
CA ILE A 154 5.99 20.09 -13.82
C ILE A 154 7.22 19.29 -14.24
N ALA A 155 8.11 19.93 -14.98
CA ALA A 155 9.32 19.30 -15.50
C ALA A 155 10.26 18.84 -14.37
N LEU A 156 10.74 17.60 -14.49
CA LEU A 156 11.76 17.03 -13.62
C LEU A 156 13.05 16.82 -14.43
N PRO A 157 13.89 17.86 -14.59
CA PRO A 157 15.00 17.84 -15.55
C PRO A 157 16.06 16.77 -15.24
N MET A 158 16.18 16.34 -13.99
CA MET A 158 17.10 15.27 -13.57
C MET A 158 16.43 13.88 -13.53
N GLY A 159 15.21 13.77 -14.05
CA GLY A 159 14.33 12.61 -13.95
C GLY A 159 13.76 12.43 -12.55
N LEU A 160 13.08 11.29 -12.33
CA LEU A 160 12.47 10.95 -11.06
C LEU A 160 13.55 10.61 -10.00
N PRO A 161 13.72 11.41 -8.92
CA PRO A 161 14.77 11.18 -7.94
C PRO A 161 14.57 9.87 -7.15
N THR A 162 13.33 9.36 -7.09
CA THR A 162 12.97 8.11 -6.43
C THR A 162 13.49 6.85 -7.14
N GLU A 163 13.72 6.90 -8.46
CA GLU A 163 14.23 5.75 -9.22
C GLU A 163 15.72 5.49 -8.95
N LYS A 164 16.43 6.52 -8.47
CA LYS A 164 17.86 6.46 -8.11
C LYS A 164 18.08 6.02 -6.65
N VAL A 165 17.03 5.61 -5.94
CA VAL A 165 17.10 5.19 -4.54
C VAL A 165 16.87 3.69 -4.43
N GLN A 166 17.82 3.00 -3.82
CA GLN A 166 17.66 1.57 -3.56
C GLN A 166 16.51 1.33 -2.56
N ALA A 167 15.62 0.40 -2.91
CA ALA A 167 14.52 0.02 -2.05
C ALA A 167 15.03 -0.60 -0.73
N PRO A 168 14.34 -0.37 0.40
CA PRO A 168 14.70 -1.02 1.66
C PRO A 168 14.54 -2.54 1.55
N LYS A 169 15.37 -3.28 2.29
CA LYS A 169 15.22 -4.72 2.44
C LYS A 169 13.85 -5.03 3.03
N LEU A 170 13.10 -5.90 2.36
CA LEU A 170 11.78 -6.30 2.83
C LEU A 170 11.91 -7.46 3.81
N PRO A 171 11.08 -7.50 4.87
CA PRO A 171 11.01 -8.68 5.72
C PRO A 171 10.52 -9.86 4.88
N GLN A 172 11.01 -11.05 5.22
CA GLN A 172 10.49 -12.27 4.63
C GLN A 172 9.00 -12.43 4.95
N GLY A 173 8.28 -13.13 4.07
CA GLY A 173 6.90 -13.52 4.34
C GLY A 173 6.80 -14.34 5.62
N ARG A 174 5.65 -14.28 6.29
CA ARG A 174 5.36 -15.19 7.40
C ARG A 174 4.97 -16.56 6.85
N ASP A 175 5.61 -17.60 7.35
CA ASP A 175 5.34 -19.01 7.03
C ASP A 175 4.88 -19.81 8.26
N ARG A 176 4.30 -19.12 9.25
CA ARG A 176 3.75 -19.71 10.47
C ARG A 176 2.58 -20.66 10.14
N ARG A 177 2.72 -21.92 10.53
CA ARG A 177 1.69 -22.98 10.46
C ARG A 177 1.36 -23.52 11.83
N LEU A 178 0.18 -24.09 12.03
CA LEU A 178 -0.15 -24.79 13.29
C LEU A 178 0.74 -26.02 13.46
N GLN A 179 1.27 -26.23 14.68
CA GLN A 179 2.23 -27.31 14.98
C GLN A 179 1.74 -28.19 16.13
N GLY A 180 2.02 -29.50 16.05
CA GLY A 180 1.64 -30.46 17.09
C GLY A 180 0.15 -30.38 17.45
N ASN A 181 -0.15 -30.16 18.73
CA ASN A 181 -1.53 -30.02 19.24
C ASN A 181 -2.01 -28.55 19.34
N GLU A 182 -1.36 -27.59 18.66
CA GLU A 182 -1.78 -26.19 18.70
C GLU A 182 -3.21 -25.97 18.20
N GLU A 183 -3.65 -26.69 17.16
CA GLU A 183 -5.02 -26.58 16.65
C GLU A 183 -6.03 -26.96 17.73
N GLU A 184 -5.84 -28.10 18.39
CA GLU A 184 -6.70 -28.58 19.47
C GLU A 184 -6.76 -27.56 20.62
N ARG A 185 -5.60 -27.10 21.10
CA ARG A 185 -5.53 -26.08 22.16
C ARG A 185 -6.18 -24.76 21.75
N LEU A 186 -5.98 -24.33 20.51
CA LEU A 186 -6.57 -23.11 19.96
C LEU A 186 -8.10 -23.23 19.93
N LEU A 187 -8.63 -24.32 19.39
CA LEU A 187 -10.08 -24.53 19.29
C LEU A 187 -10.72 -24.65 20.68
N ALA A 188 -10.09 -25.34 21.63
CA ALA A 188 -10.54 -25.38 23.02
C ALA A 188 -10.55 -23.99 23.67
N ALA A 189 -9.51 -23.18 23.43
CA ALA A 189 -9.45 -21.80 23.92
C ALA A 189 -10.49 -20.89 23.24
N CYS A 190 -10.80 -21.10 21.96
CA CYS A 190 -11.84 -20.40 21.23
C CYS A 190 -13.23 -20.75 21.75
N ALA A 191 -13.49 -22.01 22.10
CA ALA A 191 -14.76 -22.46 22.70
C ALA A 191 -15.07 -21.76 24.03
N ARG A 192 -14.03 -21.42 24.81
CA ARG A 192 -14.14 -20.67 26.07
C ARG A 192 -14.19 -19.15 25.89
N ALA A 193 -14.18 -18.63 24.67
CA ALA A 193 -14.16 -17.19 24.44
C ALA A 193 -15.55 -16.56 24.60
N ARG A 194 -15.59 -15.33 25.12
CA ARG A 194 -16.84 -14.55 25.24
C ARG A 194 -17.50 -14.22 23.89
N ASN A 195 -16.71 -14.14 22.82
CA ASN A 195 -17.24 -13.88 21.48
C ASN A 195 -17.70 -15.22 20.87
N PRO A 196 -19.02 -15.45 20.70
CA PRO A 196 -19.55 -16.73 20.25
C PRO A 196 -19.15 -17.05 18.81
N TRP A 197 -18.77 -16.04 18.02
CA TRP A 197 -18.35 -16.22 16.64
C TRP A 197 -16.91 -16.72 16.50
N LEU A 198 -16.08 -16.63 17.56
CA LEU A 198 -14.65 -16.91 17.44
C LEU A 198 -14.38 -18.37 17.04
N LEU A 199 -15.00 -19.34 17.71
CA LEU A 199 -14.81 -20.76 17.42
C LEU A 199 -15.27 -21.14 16.00
N PRO A 200 -16.54 -20.90 15.60
CA PRO A 200 -16.99 -21.30 14.27
C PRO A 200 -16.20 -20.58 13.16
N LEU A 201 -15.86 -19.30 13.36
CA LEU A 201 -15.09 -18.56 12.37
C LEU A 201 -13.64 -19.05 12.26
N THR A 202 -12.99 -19.42 13.36
CA THR A 202 -11.63 -19.98 13.35
C THR A 202 -11.60 -21.28 12.55
N ARG A 203 -12.56 -22.18 12.79
CA ARG A 203 -12.70 -23.42 12.01
C ARG A 203 -13.02 -23.13 10.54
N PHE A 204 -13.94 -22.20 10.29
CA PHE A 204 -14.34 -21.83 8.93
C PHE A 204 -13.18 -21.21 8.13
N ALA A 205 -12.31 -20.43 8.77
CA ALA A 205 -11.11 -19.87 8.14
C ALA A 205 -10.11 -20.96 7.70
N ILE A 206 -9.92 -22.00 8.53
CA ILE A 206 -9.07 -23.15 8.23
C ILE A 206 -9.65 -23.99 7.07
N GLU A 207 -10.98 -24.10 6.99
CA GLU A 207 -11.64 -24.91 5.96
C GLU A 207 -11.73 -24.24 4.58
N THR A 208 -11.79 -22.91 4.53
CA THR A 208 -12.12 -22.17 3.29
C THR A 208 -10.95 -21.40 2.69
N ALA A 209 -9.88 -21.18 3.46
CA ALA A 209 -8.78 -20.30 3.11
C ALA A 209 -9.23 -18.87 2.73
N MET A 210 -10.42 -18.42 3.12
CA MET A 210 -10.92 -17.08 2.79
C MET A 210 -10.10 -15.98 3.47
N ARG A 211 -10.07 -14.78 2.87
CA ARG A 211 -9.51 -13.61 3.57
C ARG A 211 -10.45 -13.19 4.69
N ALA A 212 -9.90 -12.67 5.78
CA ALA A 212 -10.73 -12.25 6.92
C ALA A 212 -11.81 -11.22 6.54
N GLY A 213 -11.50 -10.22 5.69
CA GLY A 213 -12.49 -9.25 5.20
C GLY A 213 -13.49 -9.81 4.16
N GLU A 214 -13.27 -11.02 3.65
CA GLU A 214 -14.30 -11.74 2.85
C GLU A 214 -15.31 -12.44 3.78
N MET A 215 -14.93 -12.73 5.03
CA MET A 215 -15.79 -13.38 6.03
C MET A 215 -16.45 -12.38 6.97
N LEU A 216 -15.75 -11.30 7.32
CA LEU A 216 -16.10 -10.37 8.39
C LEU A 216 -16.33 -8.95 7.89
N GLU A 217 -17.16 -8.22 8.62
CA GLU A 217 -17.27 -6.78 8.47
C GLU A 217 -15.93 -6.11 8.81
N THR A 218 -15.52 -5.15 7.98
CA THR A 218 -14.41 -4.25 8.31
C THR A 218 -14.86 -2.81 8.19
N LYS A 219 -14.36 -1.97 9.09
CA LYS A 219 -14.68 -0.55 9.13
C LYS A 219 -13.47 0.28 8.69
N GLY A 220 -13.75 1.42 8.07
CA GLY A 220 -12.77 2.42 7.71
C GLY A 220 -12.22 3.15 8.93
N THR A 221 -11.39 4.15 8.65
CA THR A 221 -10.97 5.11 9.67
C THR A 221 -12.14 5.99 10.05
N ALA A 222 -12.15 6.44 11.31
CA ALA A 222 -13.14 7.41 11.75
C ALA A 222 -12.99 8.70 10.96
N ASP A 223 -14.12 9.22 10.50
CA ASP A 223 -14.22 10.57 10.01
C ASP A 223 -13.76 11.54 11.12
N PRO A 224 -12.82 12.46 10.86
CA PRO A 224 -12.32 13.37 11.88
C PRO A 224 -13.38 14.32 12.45
N GLU A 225 -14.40 14.66 11.66
CA GLU A 225 -15.45 15.62 12.03
C GLU A 225 -16.62 14.90 12.72
N THR A 226 -17.09 13.78 12.17
CA THR A 226 -18.28 13.09 12.68
C THR A 226 -17.96 11.94 13.63
N GLY A 227 -16.72 11.44 13.63
CA GLY A 227 -16.31 10.24 14.37
C GLY A 227 -16.85 8.92 13.78
N GLU A 228 -17.67 8.99 12.73
CA GLU A 228 -18.28 7.81 12.10
C GLU A 228 -17.24 6.98 11.35
N ARG A 229 -17.37 5.65 11.42
CA ARG A 229 -16.48 4.73 10.71
C ARG A 229 -17.23 4.06 9.57
N PRO A 230 -16.97 4.42 8.30
CA PRO A 230 -17.71 3.86 7.17
C PRO A 230 -17.44 2.36 7.06
N ILE A 231 -18.47 1.58 6.75
CA ILE A 231 -18.32 0.14 6.50
C ILE A 231 -17.59 -0.05 5.16
N GLN A 232 -16.47 -0.79 5.17
CA GLN A 232 -15.71 -1.10 3.94
C GLN A 232 -16.22 -2.37 3.26
N THR A 233 -16.56 -3.38 4.06
CA THR A 233 -17.17 -4.63 3.62
C THR A 233 -18.07 -5.12 4.73
N THR A 234 -19.19 -5.73 4.38
CA THR A 234 -20.13 -6.35 5.31
C THR A 234 -19.77 -7.81 5.62
N GLY A 235 -18.71 -8.34 5.02
CA GLY A 235 -18.30 -9.74 5.14
C GLY A 235 -19.16 -10.68 4.30
N LEU A 236 -19.24 -11.94 4.72
CA LEU A 236 -20.04 -12.95 4.03
C LEU A 236 -21.52 -12.80 4.43
N LEU A 237 -22.42 -12.78 3.44
CA LEU A 237 -23.87 -12.69 3.64
C LEU A 237 -24.55 -14.01 3.30
N TRP A 238 -25.61 -14.35 4.03
CA TRP A 238 -26.38 -15.58 3.82
C TRP A 238 -26.95 -15.71 2.41
N LYS A 239 -27.38 -14.60 1.80
CA LYS A 239 -27.88 -14.57 0.41
C LYS A 239 -26.86 -15.03 -0.63
N HIS A 240 -25.57 -15.06 -0.28
CA HIS A 240 -24.51 -15.53 -1.16
C HIS A 240 -24.01 -16.94 -0.82
N VAL A 241 -24.64 -17.62 0.14
CA VAL A 241 -24.28 -18.99 0.54
C VAL A 241 -25.33 -19.96 0.01
N ASP A 242 -24.89 -20.88 -0.83
CA ASP A 242 -25.70 -22.01 -1.29
C ASP A 242 -25.19 -23.28 -0.61
N LEU A 243 -25.91 -23.73 0.43
CA LEU A 243 -25.56 -24.94 1.17
C LEU A 243 -25.84 -26.24 0.40
N LYS A 244 -26.69 -26.21 -0.64
CA LYS A 244 -26.97 -27.39 -1.48
C LYS A 244 -25.82 -27.58 -2.48
N LYS A 245 -25.41 -26.51 -3.16
CA LYS A 245 -24.25 -26.50 -4.06
C LYS A 245 -22.92 -26.51 -3.32
N ARG A 246 -22.93 -26.24 -2.00
CA ARG A 246 -21.74 -26.09 -1.14
C ARG A 246 -20.80 -25.01 -1.65
N THR A 247 -21.36 -23.83 -1.92
CA THR A 247 -20.61 -22.70 -2.47
C THR A 247 -20.94 -21.41 -1.76
N ALA A 248 -19.94 -20.54 -1.60
CA ALA A 248 -20.11 -19.16 -1.15
C ALA A 248 -19.64 -18.19 -2.25
N THR A 249 -20.54 -17.34 -2.74
CA THR A 249 -20.24 -16.33 -3.74
C THR A 249 -19.73 -15.05 -3.05
N LEU A 250 -18.59 -14.54 -3.51
CA LEU A 250 -18.01 -13.28 -3.06
C LEU A 250 -18.16 -12.26 -4.19
N PRO A 251 -19.19 -11.40 -4.18
CA PRO A 251 -19.52 -10.52 -5.30
C PRO A 251 -18.50 -9.39 -5.48
N MET A 252 -17.85 -8.97 -4.40
CA MET A 252 -16.81 -7.96 -4.42
C MET A 252 -15.68 -8.38 -3.49
N THR A 253 -14.51 -8.69 -4.04
CA THR A 253 -13.31 -8.94 -3.23
C THR A 253 -12.42 -7.69 -3.24
N LYS A 254 -11.48 -7.60 -2.29
CA LYS A 254 -10.43 -6.55 -2.25
C LYS A 254 -9.68 -6.34 -3.58
N ASN A 255 -9.78 -7.32 -4.48
CA ASN A 255 -9.11 -7.40 -5.76
C ASN A 255 -9.97 -7.02 -6.98
N GLY A 256 -11.25 -6.67 -6.77
CA GLY A 256 -12.18 -6.22 -7.81
C GLY A 256 -12.84 -7.34 -8.63
N THR A 257 -12.55 -8.61 -8.34
CA THR A 257 -13.13 -9.75 -9.06
C THR A 257 -14.04 -10.55 -8.15
N ALA A 258 -15.25 -10.84 -8.64
CA ALA A 258 -16.13 -11.81 -8.02
C ALA A 258 -15.47 -13.20 -8.05
N ARG A 259 -15.68 -14.01 -7.00
CA ARG A 259 -15.22 -15.40 -6.98
C ARG A 259 -16.17 -16.28 -6.19
N VAL A 260 -16.20 -17.57 -6.54
CA VAL A 260 -16.97 -18.58 -5.81
C VAL A 260 -16.00 -19.44 -5.01
N VAL A 261 -16.27 -19.59 -3.72
CA VAL A 261 -15.47 -20.41 -2.81
C VAL A 261 -16.21 -21.73 -2.59
N PRO A 262 -15.61 -22.90 -2.92
CA PRO A 262 -16.19 -24.18 -2.56
C PRO A 262 -16.11 -24.38 -1.04
N LEU A 263 -17.15 -24.98 -0.48
CA LEU A 263 -17.27 -25.25 0.95
C LEU A 263 -17.08 -26.76 1.18
N SER A 264 -16.15 -27.11 2.07
CA SER A 264 -16.01 -28.50 2.54
C SER A 264 -17.28 -28.95 3.29
N SER A 265 -17.45 -30.25 3.48
CA SER A 265 -18.51 -30.79 4.34
C SER A 265 -18.48 -30.16 5.74
N VAL A 266 -17.28 -30.03 6.32
CA VAL A 266 -17.06 -29.39 7.62
C VAL A 266 -17.47 -27.91 7.60
N ALA A 267 -17.12 -27.16 6.55
CA ALA A 267 -17.55 -25.77 6.40
C ALA A 267 -19.08 -25.65 6.34
N VAL A 268 -19.75 -26.56 5.64
CA VAL A 268 -21.22 -26.62 5.55
C VAL A 268 -21.85 -26.94 6.90
N GLU A 269 -21.28 -27.88 7.67
CA GLU A 269 -21.74 -28.21 9.02
C GLU A 269 -21.62 -27.02 9.97
N ILE A 270 -20.49 -26.31 9.93
CA ILE A 270 -20.30 -25.07 10.70
C ILE A 270 -21.42 -24.09 10.37
N LEU A 271 -21.65 -23.82 9.08
CA LEU A 271 -22.69 -22.89 8.64
C LEU A 271 -24.10 -23.33 9.05
N ARG A 272 -24.41 -24.63 9.01
CA ARG A 272 -25.71 -25.15 9.48
C ARG A 272 -25.96 -24.90 10.96
N GLY A 273 -24.89 -24.94 11.78
CA GLY A 273 -24.96 -24.67 13.21
C GLY A 273 -24.98 -23.19 13.60
N LEU A 274 -24.87 -22.25 12.65
CA LEU A 274 -24.86 -20.82 12.95
C LEU A 274 -26.28 -20.23 13.04
N PRO A 275 -26.50 -19.26 13.95
CA PRO A 275 -27.74 -18.49 13.96
C PRO A 275 -27.84 -17.62 12.70
N ARG A 276 -29.08 -17.31 12.30
CA ARG A 276 -29.35 -16.40 11.19
C ARG A 276 -29.49 -14.99 11.71
N SER A 277 -28.46 -14.16 11.50
CA SER A 277 -28.49 -12.74 11.88
C SER A 277 -29.52 -11.97 11.04
N MET A 278 -30.25 -11.04 11.67
CA MET A 278 -31.29 -10.24 11.02
C MET A 278 -30.72 -9.32 9.92
N ASP A 279 -29.46 -8.88 10.08
CA ASP A 279 -28.74 -8.06 9.09
C ASP A 279 -28.22 -8.87 7.88
N GLY A 280 -28.51 -10.18 7.85
CA GLY A 280 -28.13 -11.09 6.77
C GLY A 280 -26.67 -11.52 6.77
N ARG A 281 -25.84 -11.07 7.72
CA ARG A 281 -24.44 -11.52 7.83
C ARG A 281 -24.38 -12.98 8.30
N VAL A 282 -23.41 -13.72 7.77
CA VAL A 282 -23.10 -15.09 8.24
C VAL A 282 -22.45 -15.03 9.61
N PHE A 283 -21.55 -14.06 9.81
CA PHE A 283 -20.88 -13.81 11.07
C PHE A 283 -21.23 -12.39 11.54
N GLY A 284 -22.08 -12.29 12.57
CA GLY A 284 -22.52 -11.01 13.15
C GLY A 284 -21.45 -10.35 14.04
N THR A 285 -20.24 -10.16 13.51
CA THR A 285 -19.10 -9.59 14.24
C THR A 285 -18.16 -8.84 13.29
N THR A 286 -17.21 -8.08 13.85
CA THR A 286 -16.22 -7.33 13.07
C THR A 286 -14.86 -7.99 13.10
N TYR A 287 -14.01 -7.64 12.12
CA TYR A 287 -12.62 -8.05 12.08
C TYR A 287 -11.85 -7.67 13.35
N GLU A 288 -12.03 -6.46 13.86
CA GLU A 288 -11.33 -5.98 15.06
C GLU A 288 -11.72 -6.79 16.30
N ALA A 289 -13.02 -7.11 16.45
CA ALA A 289 -13.52 -7.91 17.57
C ALA A 289 -12.94 -9.32 17.55
N ILE A 290 -12.85 -9.93 16.36
CA ILE A 290 -12.23 -11.26 16.17
C ILE A 290 -10.73 -11.20 16.40
N HIS A 291 -10.03 -10.21 15.85
CA HIS A 291 -8.60 -10.06 16.02
C HIS A 291 -8.22 -10.01 17.51
N LEU A 292 -8.88 -9.15 18.30
CA LEU A 292 -8.65 -9.06 19.75
C LEU A 292 -9.00 -10.36 20.48
N SER A 293 -10.12 -10.98 20.13
CA SER A 293 -10.56 -12.23 20.75
C SER A 293 -9.63 -13.41 20.44
N PHE A 294 -9.10 -13.46 19.21
CA PHE A 294 -8.15 -14.46 18.74
C PHE A 294 -6.78 -14.31 19.42
N THR A 295 -6.25 -13.09 19.55
CA THR A 295 -5.01 -12.84 20.31
C THR A 295 -5.13 -13.33 21.76
N ARG A 296 -6.28 -13.05 22.40
CA ARG A 296 -6.55 -13.55 23.76
C ARG A 296 -6.67 -15.08 23.80
N ALA A 297 -7.24 -15.71 22.76
CA ALA A 297 -7.33 -17.17 22.66
C ALA A 297 -5.96 -17.81 22.49
N CYS A 298 -5.08 -17.27 21.64
CA CYS A 298 -3.70 -17.72 21.51
C CYS A 298 -2.96 -17.63 22.85
N LYS A 299 -3.10 -16.51 23.56
CA LYS A 299 -2.51 -16.35 24.91
C LYS A 299 -3.01 -17.42 25.90
N ARG A 300 -4.31 -17.73 25.91
CA ARG A 300 -4.88 -18.81 26.75
C ARG A 300 -4.38 -20.20 26.36
N ALA A 301 -4.15 -20.43 25.07
CA ALA A 301 -3.71 -21.70 24.52
C ALA A 301 -2.17 -21.89 24.59
N GLY A 302 -1.42 -20.90 25.10
CA GLY A 302 0.05 -20.91 25.11
C GLY A 302 0.65 -20.91 23.70
N ILE A 303 -0.02 -20.27 22.74
CA ILE A 303 0.42 -20.23 21.34
C ILE A 303 1.12 -18.89 21.07
N GLU A 304 2.36 -18.99 20.63
CA GLU A 304 3.18 -17.83 20.30
C GLU A 304 3.20 -17.55 18.79
N ASP A 305 3.30 -16.26 18.47
CA ASP A 305 3.42 -15.71 17.12
C ASP A 305 2.41 -16.27 16.09
N LEU A 306 1.15 -16.54 16.50
CA LEU A 306 0.07 -16.91 15.59
C LEU A 306 -0.92 -15.76 15.41
N ARG A 307 -1.22 -15.41 14.16
CA ARG A 307 -2.23 -14.40 13.80
C ARG A 307 -3.42 -15.07 13.12
N PHE A 308 -4.59 -14.44 13.21
CA PHE A 308 -5.79 -14.94 12.53
C PHE A 308 -5.58 -15.12 11.01
N HIS A 309 -4.76 -14.26 10.39
CA HIS A 309 -4.43 -14.39 8.96
C HIS A 309 -3.56 -15.61 8.65
N ASP A 310 -2.78 -16.10 9.60
CA ASP A 310 -1.95 -17.29 9.41
C ASP A 310 -2.84 -18.55 9.23
N LEU A 311 -4.10 -18.53 9.67
CA LEU A 311 -5.08 -19.61 9.38
C LEU A 311 -5.36 -19.78 7.89
N ARG A 312 -5.31 -18.69 7.12
CA ARG A 312 -5.42 -18.78 5.66
C ARG A 312 -4.17 -19.41 5.04
N HIS A 313 -3.00 -19.17 5.62
CA HIS A 313 -1.76 -19.85 5.19
C HIS A 313 -1.88 -21.35 5.49
N GLU A 314 -2.30 -21.71 6.70
CA GLU A 314 -2.55 -23.09 7.09
C GLU A 314 -3.54 -23.79 6.14
N ALA A 315 -4.69 -23.16 5.87
CA ALA A 315 -5.67 -23.67 4.94
C ALA A 315 -5.10 -23.87 3.53
N THR A 316 -4.31 -22.91 3.04
CA THR A 316 -3.68 -23.01 1.71
C THR A 316 -2.70 -24.18 1.64
N SER A 317 -1.88 -24.37 2.67
CA SER A 317 -0.97 -25.51 2.76
C SER A 317 -1.73 -26.84 2.77
N ARG A 318 -2.83 -26.95 3.52
CA ARG A 318 -3.69 -28.15 3.54
C ARG A 318 -4.28 -28.49 2.18
N LEU A 319 -4.60 -27.49 1.35
CA LEU A 319 -5.08 -27.76 0.00
C LEU A 319 -4.00 -28.42 -0.87
N PHE A 320 -2.74 -28.00 -0.76
CA PHE A 320 -1.63 -28.66 -1.45
C PHE A 320 -1.36 -30.06 -0.90
N GLU A 321 -1.43 -30.25 0.42
CA GLU A 321 -1.29 -31.57 1.06
C GLU A 321 -2.38 -32.55 0.64
N ARG A 322 -3.57 -32.04 0.31
CA ARG A 322 -4.68 -32.82 -0.29
C ARG A 322 -4.48 -33.11 -1.80
N GLY A 323 -3.34 -32.71 -2.38
CA GLY A 323 -2.99 -32.98 -3.78
C GLY A 323 -3.64 -32.04 -4.79
N LEU A 324 -4.23 -30.91 -4.37
CA LEU A 324 -4.78 -29.95 -5.33
C LEU A 324 -3.66 -29.27 -6.11
N ASN A 325 -3.87 -29.11 -7.41
CA ASN A 325 -2.90 -28.43 -8.26
C ASN A 325 -2.90 -26.90 -8.01
N PRO A 326 -1.82 -26.19 -8.39
CA PRO A 326 -1.71 -24.75 -8.15
C PRO A 326 -2.86 -23.91 -8.72
N MET A 327 -3.46 -24.31 -9.85
CA MET A 327 -4.60 -23.58 -10.44
C MET A 327 -5.86 -23.74 -9.60
N GLN A 328 -6.15 -24.95 -9.14
CA GLN A 328 -7.27 -25.23 -8.23
C GLN A 328 -7.10 -24.44 -6.93
N VAL A 329 -5.91 -24.49 -6.32
CA VAL A 329 -5.62 -23.72 -5.11
C VAL A 329 -5.76 -22.21 -5.36
N ALA A 330 -5.27 -21.70 -6.50
CA ALA A 330 -5.41 -20.29 -6.85
C ALA A 330 -6.87 -19.86 -6.95
N ALA A 331 -7.74 -20.68 -7.56
CA ALA A 331 -9.18 -20.43 -7.64
C ALA A 331 -9.84 -20.40 -6.25
N ILE A 332 -9.55 -21.41 -5.41
CA ILE A 332 -10.12 -21.53 -4.05
C ILE A 332 -9.66 -20.41 -3.12
N THR A 333 -8.40 -20.02 -3.22
CA THR A 333 -7.81 -18.99 -2.35
C THR A 333 -7.98 -17.58 -2.92
N GLY A 334 -8.18 -17.42 -4.23
CA GLY A 334 -8.29 -16.11 -4.89
C GLY A 334 -6.96 -15.37 -5.00
N HIS A 335 -5.87 -16.10 -5.29
CA HIS A 335 -4.58 -15.51 -5.67
C HIS A 335 -4.59 -15.08 -7.14
N LYS A 336 -4.11 -13.86 -7.43
CA LYS A 336 -4.09 -13.33 -8.82
C LYS A 336 -3.00 -13.94 -9.67
N THR A 337 -1.85 -14.26 -9.08
CA THR A 337 -0.72 -14.86 -9.78
C THR A 337 -0.27 -16.12 -9.07
N LEU A 338 0.11 -17.14 -9.84
CA LEU A 338 0.62 -18.41 -9.31
C LEU A 338 1.93 -18.22 -8.54
N GLN A 339 2.70 -17.17 -8.83
CA GLN A 339 3.91 -16.83 -8.08
C GLN A 339 3.64 -16.63 -6.58
N MET A 340 2.44 -16.15 -6.20
CA MET A 340 2.06 -16.02 -4.78
C MET A 340 1.91 -17.37 -4.07
N LEU A 341 1.75 -18.45 -4.84
CA LEU A 341 1.61 -19.82 -4.34
C LEU A 341 2.95 -20.57 -4.25
N LYS A 342 4.04 -20.03 -4.81
CA LYS A 342 5.35 -20.69 -4.89
C LYS A 342 5.88 -21.18 -3.53
N ARG A 343 5.54 -20.48 -2.45
CA ARG A 343 5.94 -20.85 -1.07
C ARG A 343 5.15 -22.02 -0.47
N TYR A 344 4.05 -22.42 -1.08
CA TYR A 344 3.28 -23.58 -0.62
C TYR A 344 3.58 -24.82 -1.47
N THR A 345 4.12 -24.62 -2.67
CA THR A 345 4.64 -25.68 -3.54
C THR A 345 6.05 -26.05 -3.11
N HIS A 346 6.23 -26.50 -1.87
CA HIS A 346 7.43 -27.24 -1.50
C HIS A 346 7.27 -28.65 -2.05
N LEU A 347 7.50 -28.77 -3.36
CA LEU A 347 7.60 -30.06 -4.03
C LEU A 347 8.82 -30.75 -3.41
N ARG A 348 8.59 -31.77 -2.58
CA ARG A 348 9.70 -32.58 -2.08
C ARG A 348 10.21 -33.42 -3.25
N ALA A 349 11.52 -33.59 -3.34
CA ALA A 349 12.12 -34.35 -4.43
C ALA A 349 11.60 -35.80 -4.44
N GLU A 350 11.30 -36.37 -3.27
CA GLU A 350 10.74 -37.71 -3.14
C GLU A 350 9.31 -37.80 -3.70
N ASP A 351 8.48 -36.77 -3.51
CA ASP A 351 7.12 -36.71 -4.05
C ASP A 351 7.14 -36.56 -5.59
N LEU A 352 8.12 -35.83 -6.11
CA LEU A 352 8.35 -35.73 -7.56
C LEU A 352 8.88 -37.03 -8.16
N ALA A 353 9.80 -37.72 -7.48
CA ALA A 353 10.34 -39.00 -7.94
C ALA A 353 9.22 -40.05 -8.10
N ARG A 354 8.29 -40.13 -7.13
CA ARG A 354 7.11 -41.02 -7.22
C ARG A 354 6.20 -40.73 -8.41
N LEU A 355 6.18 -39.50 -8.90
CA LEU A 355 5.38 -39.12 -10.08
C LEU A 355 6.07 -39.43 -11.41
N LEU A 356 7.39 -39.66 -11.39
CA LEU A 356 8.19 -39.92 -12.59
C LEU A 356 8.34 -41.41 -12.94
N GLY A 357 7.91 -42.31 -12.05
CA GLY A 357 8.03 -43.76 -12.19
C GLY A 357 8.95 -44.37 -11.14
#